data_AF-A0A822I2G1-F1
#
_entry.id   AF-A0A822I2G1-F1
#
_cell.length_a   1.000
_cell.length_b   1.000
_cell.length_c   1.000
_cell.angle_alpha   90.00
_cell.angle_beta   90.00
_cell.angle_gamma   90.00
#
_symmetry.space_group_name_H-M   'P 1'
#
loop_
_entity.id
_entity.type
_entity.pdbx_description
1 polymer ?
#
loop_
_entity_poly.entity_id
_entity_poly.type
_entity_poly.pdbx_seq_one_letter_code
_entity_poly.pdbx_strand_id
1 'polypeptide(L)'
;NECCSLLKTITGGVIIAYPLIQSQQASTQKEYIENGSVFFSTTVAETSLTFPQLRYVIDTGMINIPVYDPESKRTVLQEDRAAESTIKQRLG
;
A
#
# COMPACT_ATOMS: atom_id res chain seq x y z
N ASN A 1 -8.15 1.68 -5.02
CA ASN A 1 -9.54 1.57 -5.51
C ASN A 1 -9.72 0.43 -6.49
N GLU A 2 -9.00 0.40 -7.61
CA GLU A 2 -9.15 -0.67 -8.61
C GLU A 2 -8.94 -2.08 -8.04
N CYS A 3 -7.83 -2.35 -7.34
CA CYS A 3 -7.60 -3.66 -6.71
C CYS A 3 -8.69 -4.05 -5.71
N CYS A 4 -9.20 -3.08 -4.93
CA CYS A 4 -10.29 -3.31 -3.98
C CYS A 4 -11.58 -3.71 -4.72
N SER A 5 -11.92 -2.99 -5.79
CA SER A 5 -13.09 -3.28 -6.65
C SER A 5 -12.94 -4.63 -7.36
N LEU A 6 -11.74 -4.94 -7.85
CA LEU A 6 -11.44 -6.21 -8.49
C LEU A 6 -11.60 -7.38 -7.51
N LEU A 7 -11.01 -7.28 -6.31
CA LEU A 7 -11.14 -8.33 -5.29
C LEU A 7 -12.59 -8.51 -4.86
N LYS A 8 -13.34 -7.42 -4.68
CA LYS A 8 -14.77 -7.47 -4.38
C LYS A 8 -15.53 -8.19 -5.49
N THR A 9 -15.20 -7.95 -6.75
CA THR A 9 -15.85 -8.59 -7.92
C THR A 9 -15.55 -10.08 -7.96
N ILE A 10 -14.27 -10.47 -7.87
CA ILE A 10 -13.83 -11.88 -7.92
C ILE A 10 -14.44 -12.70 -6.79
N THR A 11 -14.62 -12.08 -5.61
CA THR A 11 -15.16 -12.76 -4.42
C THR A 11 -16.67 -12.65 -4.30
N GLY A 12 -17.37 -12.06 -5.27
CA GLY A 12 -18.83 -11.85 -5.19
C GLY A 12 -19.25 -10.99 -4.00
N GLY A 13 -18.38 -10.10 -3.51
CA GLY A 13 -18.63 -9.26 -2.34
C GLY A 13 -18.36 -9.91 -0.99
N VAL A 14 -17.89 -11.17 -0.96
CA VAL A 14 -17.54 -11.88 0.29
C VAL A 14 -16.35 -11.21 0.99
N ILE A 15 -15.36 -10.74 0.22
CA ILE A 15 -14.20 -10.01 0.76
C ILE A 15 -14.34 -8.53 0.44
N ILE A 16 -14.28 -7.71 1.48
CA ILE A 16 -14.21 -6.25 1.39
C ILE A 16 -12.79 -5.83 1.77
N ALA A 17 -12.12 -5.15 0.85
CA ALA A 17 -10.78 -4.61 1.08
C ALA A 17 -10.79 -3.09 1.07
N TYR A 18 -9.87 -2.51 1.84
CA TYR A 18 -9.75 -1.07 2.00
C TYR A 18 -8.44 -0.55 1.43
N PRO A 19 -8.44 0.59 0.71
CA PRO A 19 -7.21 1.24 0.31
C PRO A 19 -6.60 1.97 1.50
N LEU A 20 -5.28 1.84 1.69
CA LEU A 20 -4.50 2.67 2.60
C LEU A 20 -3.47 3.44 1.76
N ILE A 21 -3.70 4.74 1.59
CA ILE A 21 -2.86 5.61 0.76
C ILE A 21 -2.56 6.93 1.48
N GLN A 22 -1.43 7.55 1.15
CA GLN A 22 -0.93 8.75 1.83
C GLN A 22 -1.87 9.96 1.72
N SER A 23 -2.68 10.06 0.65
CA SER A 23 -3.61 11.19 0.46
C SER A 23 -4.89 11.11 1.30
N GLN A 24 -5.13 10.00 2.01
CA GLN A 24 -6.27 9.88 2.91
C GLN A 24 -6.09 10.67 4.20
N GLN A 25 -7.19 11.12 4.79
CA GLN A 25 -7.17 11.64 6.15
C GLN A 25 -6.77 10.52 7.13
N ALA A 26 -6.03 10.89 8.18
CA ALA A 26 -5.60 9.95 9.20
C ALA A 26 -6.78 9.25 9.92
N SER A 27 -7.90 9.96 10.10
CA SER A 27 -9.13 9.39 10.64
C SER A 27 -9.70 8.27 9.77
N THR A 28 -9.71 8.45 8.45
CA THR A 28 -10.17 7.44 7.49
C THR A 28 -9.26 6.22 7.50
N GLN A 29 -7.93 6.41 7.52
CA GLN A 29 -6.98 5.29 7.62
C GLN A 29 -7.19 4.50 8.91
N LYS A 30 -7.39 5.20 10.03
CA LYS A 30 -7.65 4.58 11.33
C LYS A 30 -8.98 3.80 11.33
N GLU A 31 -10.06 4.38 10.81
CA GLU A 31 -11.35 3.71 10.68
C GLU A 31 -11.24 2.42 9.86
N TYR A 32 -10.50 2.45 8.75
CA TYR A 32 -10.26 1.27 7.94
C TYR A 32 -9.46 0.21 8.70
N ILE A 33 -8.40 0.59 9.41
CA ILE A 33 -7.59 -0.36 10.20
C ILE A 33 -8.40 -0.98 11.34
N GLU A 34 -9.28 -0.22 11.99
CA GLU A 34 -10.09 -0.70 13.11
C GLU A 34 -11.18 -1.68 12.66
N ASN A 35 -11.76 -1.48 11.47
CA ASN A 35 -12.92 -2.25 10.99
C ASN A 35 -12.60 -3.25 9.86
N GLY A 36 -11.46 -3.10 9.21
CA GLY A 36 -11.06 -3.88 8.05
C GLY A 36 -10.13 -5.05 8.39
N SER A 37 -10.07 -6.02 7.49
CA SER A 37 -9.18 -7.18 7.61
C SER A 37 -8.26 -7.37 6.39
N VAL A 38 -8.62 -6.79 5.25
CA VAL A 38 -7.85 -6.84 4.02
C VAL A 38 -7.57 -5.43 3.53
N PHE A 39 -6.30 -5.13 3.29
CA PHE A 39 -5.84 -3.81 2.92
C PHE A 39 -4.97 -3.86 1.67
N PHE A 40 -5.20 -2.94 0.75
CA PHE A 40 -4.25 -2.63 -0.32
C PHE A 40 -3.55 -1.33 0.06
N SER A 41 -2.26 -1.41 0.31
CA SER A 41 -1.48 -0.26 0.79
C SER A 41 -0.34 0.09 -0.16
N THR A 42 0.11 1.34 -0.08
CA THR A 42 1.41 1.77 -0.61
C THR A 42 2.46 1.72 0.51
N THR A 43 3.58 2.43 0.35
CA THR A 43 4.59 2.65 1.39
C THR A 43 4.03 3.26 2.70
N VAL A 44 2.78 3.77 2.72
CA VAL A 44 2.17 4.30 3.95
C VAL A 44 2.05 3.27 5.08
N ALA A 45 1.93 1.99 4.74
CA ALA A 45 1.91 0.91 5.73
C ALA A 45 3.30 0.63 6.35
N GLU A 46 4.39 1.09 5.73
CA GLU A 46 5.76 0.76 6.16
C GLU A 46 6.18 1.51 7.43
N THR A 47 5.65 2.72 7.66
CA THR A 47 6.21 3.62 8.68
C THR A 47 5.19 4.30 9.59
N SER A 48 3.91 4.36 9.21
CA SER A 48 2.95 5.30 9.83
C SER A 48 1.74 4.63 10.48
N LEU A 49 1.55 3.32 10.32
CA LEU A 49 0.33 2.62 10.69
C LEU A 49 0.64 1.36 11.48
N THR A 50 -0.02 1.20 12.63
CA THR A 50 0.07 -0.03 13.45
C THR A 50 -1.15 -0.89 13.19
N PHE A 51 -0.94 -2.17 12.91
CA PHE A 51 -1.98 -3.15 12.64
C PHE A 51 -2.03 -4.20 13.76
N PRO A 52 -2.89 -4.06 14.79
CA PRO A 52 -2.88 -4.94 15.96
C PRO A 52 -3.08 -6.44 15.67
N GLN A 53 -3.62 -6.78 14.50
CA GLN A 53 -3.98 -8.15 14.11
C GLN A 53 -3.39 -8.55 12.74
N LEU A 54 -2.28 -7.94 12.31
CA LEU A 54 -1.61 -8.30 11.06
C LEU A 54 -1.07 -9.73 11.14
N ARG A 55 -1.50 -10.58 10.21
CA ARG A 55 -1.05 -11.99 10.12
C ARG A 55 -0.30 -12.31 8.85
N TYR A 56 -0.60 -11.60 7.78
CA TYR A 56 -0.06 -11.87 6.45
C TYR A 56 0.22 -10.56 5.75
N VAL A 57 1.36 -10.50 5.08
CA VAL A 57 1.72 -9.47 4.12
C VAL A 57 1.97 -10.15 2.78
N ILE A 58 1.34 -9.63 1.72
CA ILE A 58 1.59 -10.05 0.34
C ILE A 58 2.36 -8.90 -0.32
N ASP A 59 3.65 -9.10 -0.54
CA ASP A 59 4.54 -8.10 -1.14
C ASP A 59 4.84 -8.44 -2.60
N THR A 60 4.66 -7.47 -3.50
CA THR A 60 4.99 -7.61 -4.92
C THR A 60 6.50 -7.46 -5.19
N GLY A 61 7.23 -6.90 -4.22
CA GLY A 61 8.65 -6.57 -4.34
C GLY A 61 8.93 -5.30 -5.16
N MET A 62 7.89 -4.52 -5.49
CA MET A 62 8.00 -3.31 -6.30
C MET A 62 7.86 -2.04 -5.46
N ILE A 63 8.37 -0.93 -5.97
CA ILE A 63 8.24 0.41 -5.41
C ILE A 63 8.19 1.45 -6.53
N ASN A 64 7.47 2.56 -6.30
CA ASN A 64 7.58 3.75 -7.13
C ASN A 64 8.51 4.75 -6.44
N ILE A 65 9.67 5.02 -7.04
CA ILE A 65 10.66 5.96 -6.52
C ILE A 65 10.64 7.27 -7.33
N PRO A 66 10.74 8.43 -6.67
CA PRO A 66 10.93 9.70 -7.36
C PRO A 66 12.37 9.78 -7.90
N VAL A 67 12.52 9.81 -9.21
CA VAL A 67 13.82 9.96 -9.89
C VAL A 67 13.83 11.32 -10.58
N TYR A 68 14.89 12.10 -10.34
CA TYR A 68 15.10 13.36 -11.02
C TYR A 68 15.68 13.11 -12.42
N ASP A 69 14.94 13.51 -13.45
CA ASP A 69 15.40 13.50 -14.83
C ASP A 69 16.07 14.85 -15.16
N PRO A 70 17.40 14.87 -15.36
CA PRO A 70 18.13 16.09 -15.66
C PRO A 70 17.82 16.67 -17.05
N GLU A 71 17.37 15.86 -18.02
CA GLU A 71 17.06 16.34 -19.37
C GLU A 71 15.75 17.12 -19.39
N SER A 72 14.70 16.56 -18.81
CA SER A 72 13.40 17.24 -18.70
C SER A 72 13.33 18.23 -17.52
N LYS A 73 14.31 18.20 -16.62
CA LYS A 73 14.36 18.97 -15.36
C LYS A 73 13.13 18.75 -14.49
N ARG A 74 12.63 17.51 -14.45
CA ARG A 74 11.43 17.12 -13.70
C ARG A 74 11.72 15.87 -12.89
N THR A 75 10.99 15.73 -11.78
CA THR A 75 10.94 14.47 -11.05
C THR A 75 9.81 13.62 -11.62
N VAL A 76 10.14 12.37 -11.97
CA VAL A 76 9.17 11.37 -12.42
C VAL A 76 9.10 10.24 -11.40
N LEU A 77 7.95 9.57 -11.30
CA LEU A 77 7.85 8.32 -10.56
C LEU A 77 8.22 7.18 -11.49
N GLN A 78 9.22 6.40 -11.08
CA GLN A 78 9.66 5.21 -11.80
C GLN A 78 9.37 3.98 -10.95
N GLU A 79 8.77 2.96 -11.56
CA GLU A 79 8.60 1.65 -10.94
C GLU A 79 9.94 0.90 -10.97
N ASP A 80 10.35 0.37 -9.82
CA ASP A 80 11.58 -0.40 -9.67
C ASP A 80 11.42 -1.49 -8.60
N ARG A 81 12.40 -2.39 -8.50
CA ARG A 81 12.52 -3.37 -7.42
C ARG A 81 12.87 -2.66 -6.12
N ALA A 82 12.15 -3.01 -5.05
CA ALA A 82 12.47 -2.51 -3.73
C ALA A 82 13.78 -3.13 -3.22
N ALA A 83 14.58 -2.34 -2.50
CA ALA A 83 15.78 -2.82 -1.85
C ALA A 83 15.46 -3.89 -0.80
N GLU A 84 16.41 -4.80 -0.55
CA GLU A 84 16.23 -5.89 0.42
C GLU A 84 15.84 -5.37 1.82
N SER A 85 16.40 -4.23 2.25
CA SER A 85 16.05 -3.59 3.52
C SER A 85 14.57 -3.18 3.57
N THR A 86 14.03 -2.66 2.47
CA THR A 86 12.61 -2.27 2.36
C THR A 86 11.70 -3.49 2.42
N ILE A 87 12.05 -4.57 1.70
CA ILE A 87 11.31 -5.83 1.78
C ILE A 87 11.31 -6.37 3.22
N LYS A 88 12.46 -6.35 3.89
CA LYS A 88 12.57 -6.76 5.30
C LYS A 88 11.69 -5.94 6.24
N GLN A 89 11.56 -4.64 6.00
CA GLN A 89 10.66 -3.78 6.79
C GLN A 89 9.19 -4.10 6.53
N ARG A 90 8.81 -4.47 5.30
CA ARG A 90 7.44 -4.85 4.95
C ARG A 90 7.01 -6.21 5.50
N LEU A 91 7.96 -7.09 5.87
CA LEU A 91 7.67 -8.36 6.55
C LEU A 91 7.22 -8.16 8.02
N GLY A 92 7.45 -6.97 8.58
CA GLY A 92 7.25 -6.62 9.98
C GLY A 92 5.80 -6.55 10.43
#